data_AF-G5QG96-F1
#
_entry.id   AF-G5QG96-F1
#
_cell.length_a   1.000
_cell.length_b   1.000
_cell.length_c   1.000
_cell.angle_alpha   90.00
_cell.angle_beta   90.00
_cell.angle_gamma   90.00
#
_symmetry.space_group_name_H-M   'P 1'
#
loop_
_entity.id
_entity.type
_entity.pdbx_description
1 polymer ?
#
loop_
_entity_poly.entity_id
_entity_poly.type
_entity_poly.pdbx_seq_one_letter_code
_entity_poly.pdbx_strand_id
1 'polypeptide(L)' 'MEVKYDVGSDGKVSKIWIVKSEPQHLFDSSVISAMSKWRFERDKPYQGMRKRLQFKLSKGL' A
#
# COMPACT_ATOMS: atom_id res chain seq x y z
N MET A 1 6.37 -6.14 5.24
CA MET A 1 4.92 -6.10 5.46
C MET A 1 4.14 -6.53 4.24
N GLU A 2 2.88 -6.92 4.41
CA GLU A 2 1.95 -7.26 3.33
C GLU A 2 0.68 -6.43 3.43
N VAL A 3 0.20 -5.94 2.29
CA VAL A 3 -1.00 -5.12 2.18
C VAL A 3 -1.97 -5.70 1.15
N LYS A 4 -3.26 -5.51 1.39
CA LYS A 4 -4.34 -5.73 0.43
C LYS A 4 -5.03 -4.40 0.16
N TYR A 5 -5.44 -4.13 -1.07
CA TYR A 5 -6.12 -2.88 -1.41
C TYR A 5 -6.98 -3.03 -2.68
N ASP A 6 -7.90 -2.09 -2.87
CA ASP A 6 -8.71 -1.95 -4.08
C ASP A 6 -8.23 -0.75 -4.90
N VAL A 7 -8.53 -0.76 -6.19
CA VAL A 7 -8.32 0.36 -7.12
C VAL A 7 -9.66 0.69 -7.78
N GLY A 8 -10.10 1.94 -7.66
CA GLY A 8 -11.32 2.44 -8.30
C GLY A 8 -11.15 2.68 -9.79
N SER A 9 -12.26 2.91 -10.51
CA SER A 9 -12.23 3.27 -11.94
C SER A 9 -11.54 4.62 -12.20
N ASP A 10 -11.46 5.50 -11.19
CA ASP A 10 -10.69 6.75 -11.25
C ASP A 10 -9.18 6.54 -11.07
N GLY A 11 -8.73 5.28 -10.95
CA GLY A 11 -7.33 4.90 -10.77
C GLY A 11 -6.80 5.11 -9.36
N LYS A 12 -7.63 5.50 -8.38
CA LYS A 12 -7.18 5.73 -7.00
C LYS A 12 -7.25 4.46 -6.17
N VAL A 13 -6.29 4.31 -5.27
CA VAL A 13 -6.28 3.25 -4.25
C VAL A 13 -7.31 3.55 -3.16
N SER A 14 -8.04 2.53 -2.73
CA SER A 14 -8.98 2.60 -1.62
C SER A 14 -8.97 1.30 -0.80
N LYS A 15 -9.66 1.31 0.35
CA LYS A 15 -9.82 0.16 1.25
C LYS A 15 -8.50 -0.58 1.49
N ILE A 16 -7.52 0.10 2.08
CA ILE A 16 -6.21 -0.49 2.36
C ILE A 16 -6.31 -1.31 3.65
N TRP A 17 -5.91 -2.58 3.57
CA TRP A 17 -5.78 -3.48 4.72
C TRP A 17 -4.32 -3.87 4.92
N ILE A 18 -3.81 -3.72 6.14
CA ILE A 18 -2.54 -4.31 6.53
C ILE A 18 -2.78 -5.79 6.83
N VAL A 19 -2.27 -6.66 5.97
CA VAL A 19 -2.40 -8.12 6.14
C VAL A 19 -1.32 -8.66 7.08
N LYS A 20 -0.12 -8.10 7.01
CA LYS A 20 1.00 -8.45 7.88
C LYS A 20 1.84 -7.20 8.16
N SER A 21 1.98 -6.81 9.43
CA SER A 21 2.80 -5.68 9.86
C SER A 21 4.12 -6.15 10.47
N GLU A 22 5.25 -5.68 9.94
CA GLU A 22 6.59 -6.02 10.43
C GLU A 22 7.57 -4.86 10.16
N PRO A 23 8.20 -4.27 11.20
CA PRO A 23 7.89 -4.40 12.64
C PRO A 23 6.43 -4.02 12.93
N GLN A 24 5.84 -4.66 13.95
CA GLN A 24 4.40 -4.56 14.19
C GLN A 24 3.97 -3.11 14.49
N HIS A 25 2.97 -2.61 13.75
CA HIS A 25 2.34 -1.29 13.83
C HIS A 25 3.22 -0.07 13.57
N LEU A 26 4.55 -0.23 13.51
CA LEU A 26 5.49 0.88 13.37
C LEU A 26 5.30 1.68 12.07
N PHE A 27 4.92 1.01 10.98
CA PHE A 27 4.83 1.61 9.64
C PHE A 27 3.39 1.67 9.08
N ASP A 28 2.38 1.24 9.83
CA ASP A 28 1.03 1.06 9.29
C ASP A 28 0.46 2.39 8.76
N SER A 29 0.53 3.45 9.57
CA SER A 29 0.02 4.78 9.20
C SER A 29 0.77 5.41 8.04
N SER A 30 2.11 5.28 8.01
CA SER A 30 2.92 5.85 6.92
C SER A 30 2.68 5.13 5.61
N VAL A 31 2.46 3.82 5.65
CA VAL A 31 2.12 3.00 4.49
C VAL A 31 0.75 3.34 3.95
N ILE A 32 -0.28 3.44 4.81
CA ILE A 32 -1.62 3.86 4.39
C ILE A 32 -1.56 5.25 3.73
N SER A 33 -0.85 6.20 4.35
CA SER A 33 -0.68 7.55 3.81
C SER A 33 0.03 7.54 2.45
N ALA A 34 1.12 6.77 2.31
CA ALA A 34 1.85 6.66 1.05
C ALA A 34 1.00 6.00 -0.06
N MET A 35 0.31 4.91 0.26
CA MET A 35 -0.53 4.19 -0.70
C MET A 35 -1.76 4.99 -1.14
N SER A 36 -2.32 5.85 -0.29
CA SER A 36 -3.43 6.74 -0.69
C SER A 36 -3.09 7.67 -1.87
N LYS A 37 -1.78 7.90 -2.08
CA LYS A 37 -1.25 8.72 -3.17
C LYS A 37 -0.97 7.94 -4.44
N TRP A 38 -1.00 6.60 -4.41
CA TRP A 38 -0.78 5.78 -5.61
C TRP A 38 -1.88 6.00 -6.63
N ARG A 39 -1.48 5.94 -7.90
CA ARG A 39 -2.38 6.09 -9.06
C ARG A 39 -2.11 4.96 -10.05
N PHE A 40 -3.20 4.40 -10.55
CA PHE A 40 -3.23 3.35 -11.55
C PHE A 40 -3.92 3.88 -12.81
N GLU A 41 -3.88 3.10 -13.88
CA GLU A 41 -4.61 3.41 -15.10
C GLU A 41 -6.12 3.55 -14.82
N ARG A 42 -6.74 4.57 -15.40
CA ARG A 42 -8.17 4.80 -15.28
C ARG A 42 -8.95 3.73 -16.04
N ASP A 43 -10.20 3.54 -15.64
CA ASP A 43 -11.17 2.61 -16.23
C ASP A 43 -10.72 1.13 -16.17
N LYS A 44 -9.74 0.83 -15.31
CA LYS A 44 -9.29 -0.53 -14.96
C LYS A 44 -9.37 -0.76 -13.45
N PRO A 45 -10.57 -0.93 -12.88
CA PRO A 45 -10.72 -1.18 -11.45
C PRO A 45 -10.21 -2.58 -11.07
N TYR A 46 -9.68 -2.70 -9.86
CA TYR A 46 -9.23 -3.97 -9.29
C TYR A 46 -9.71 -4.09 -7.85
N GLN A 47 -10.02 -5.32 -7.43
CA GLN A 47 -10.39 -5.61 -6.04
C GLN A 47 -9.41 -6.60 -5.44
N GLY A 48 -9.02 -6.35 -4.19
CA GLY A 48 -8.22 -7.25 -3.39
C GLY A 48 -6.80 -7.49 -3.90
N MET A 49 -6.20 -6.52 -4.58
CA MET A 49 -4.79 -6.59 -4.97
C MET A 49 -3.91 -6.77 -3.74
N ARG A 50 -2.86 -7.59 -3.85
CA ARG A 50 -1.89 -7.84 -2.77
C ARG A 50 -0.49 -7.38 -3.16
N LYS A 51 0.21 -6.74 -2.22
CA LYS A 51 1.64 -6.40 -2.37
C LYS A 51 2.42 -6.61 -1.09
N ARG A 52 3.69 -6.98 -1.27
CA ARG A 52 4.69 -7.06 -0.21
C ARG A 52 5.56 -5.81 -0.28
N LEU A 53 5.66 -5.06 0.82
CA LEU A 53 6.56 -3.92 0.95
C LEU A 53 7.76 -4.33 1.82
N GLN A 54 8.96 -4.02 1.35
CA GLN A 54 10.22 -4.27 2.03
C GLN A 54 10.86 -2.94 2.41
N PHE A 55 11.20 -2.80 3.69
CA PHE A 55 11.95 -1.66 4.20
C PHE A 55 13.40 -2.08 4.37
N LYS A 56 14.32 -1.24 3.91
CA LYS A 56 15.76 -1.43 4.12
C LYS A 56 16.28 -0.21 4.86
N LEU A 57 17.01 -0.44 5.94
CA LEU A 57 17.82 0.59 6.57
C LEU A 57 19.06 0.77 5.69
N SER A 58 19.18 1.91 5.02
CA SER A 58 20.46 2.35 4.46
C SER A 58 21.14 3.23 5.49
N LYS A 59 22.42 2.97 5.79
CA LYS A 59 23.27 3.98 6.42
C LYS A 59 23.31 5.15 5.45
N GLY A 60 22.78 6.31 5.84
CA GLY A 60 22.96 7.53 5.07
C GLY A 60 24.46 7.75 4.84
N LEU A 61 24.83 8.17 3.62
CA LEU A 61 26.16 8.71 3.34
C LEU A 61 26.45 9.91 4.26
#